data_AF-A0ABD3JI91-F1
#
_entry.id   AF-A0ABD3JI91-F1
#
_cell.length_a   1.000
_cell.length_b   1.000
_cell.length_c   1.000
_cell.angle_alpha   90.00
_cell.angle_beta   90.00
_cell.angle_gamma   90.00
#
_symmetry.space_group_name_H-M   'P 1'
#
loop_
_entity.id
_entity.type
_entity.pdbx_description
1 polymer ?
#
loop_
_entity_poly.entity_id
_entity_poly.type
_entity_poly.pdbx_seq_one_letter_code
_entity_poly.pdbx_strand_id
1 'polypeptide(L)'
;MRRRPSYLCFIALWALVASRHAEPAKASWRLHTESRWIVDKQGRRVKLACVNWASHLEPMVAEGLDKKPVDWISKQIASMGFNCVRLTWPLFMVTNNSLGSMSVAQSFRDLGLVDYIGGIRQNNPSLLDVSVLAAFRAVVTSLGDNNVMVILDNHISKPGWCCSNRDGNGFFGDQYFDPNLWIKGLTRMATMIRRIGNVVGMSLRNELRGPKENLRDWLRYMERGAEVVHSANPHVLVIASGLYYDTDLWFLGHIPMKVSFARKLVFELHWYASSSGTVWEDGNANELCKDATDKVMSKAGFILNQGMPLFVSEFGGELSGQNVNDDRYFNCFFGVAAKLDFDWALWTIVGSYYLRKGIVGMEETFGVLNKDFSGPRNASFLQRISALQAPFQGATSSSPTRRILFHPLTGLCIQRKREQEQLQLGACNESEAWTHTRHHTIRMRGTDLCMQADRLEKPVKLSTDCADHGSRWKTISESKMHFSSNIVGSNVTVCLDIDFSTKTVIASPCKCLREDATCNPASQWFELVNMTRST
;
A
#
# COMPACT_ATOMS: atom_id res chain seq x y z
N MET A 1 -51.39 74.18 12.61
CA MET A 1 -50.91 73.37 13.76
C MET A 1 -51.60 72.01 13.74
N ARG A 2 -50.80 70.95 13.94
CA ARG A 2 -51.17 69.54 14.20
C ARG A 2 -51.93 68.78 13.10
N ARG A 3 -51.22 67.92 12.35
CA ARG A 3 -51.69 66.57 11.98
C ARG A 3 -50.52 65.57 11.99
N ARG A 4 -50.68 64.50 12.78
CA ARG A 4 -49.82 63.30 12.81
C ARG A 4 -50.06 62.46 11.55
N PRO A 5 -49.06 61.75 11.02
CA PRO A 5 -49.25 60.50 10.27
C PRO A 5 -48.86 59.32 11.18
N SER A 6 -49.80 58.43 11.54
CA SER A 6 -50.24 57.24 10.79
C SER A 6 -49.16 56.15 10.70
N TYR A 7 -49.33 55.16 11.57
CA TYR A 7 -48.56 53.92 11.64
C TYR A 7 -48.88 53.03 10.44
N LEU A 8 -47.87 52.62 9.68
CA LEU A 8 -47.94 51.54 8.69
C LEU A 8 -47.02 50.41 9.15
N CYS A 9 -47.65 49.27 9.40
CA CYS A 9 -47.07 48.05 9.93
C CYS A 9 -46.28 47.33 8.82
N PHE A 10 -44.97 47.14 9.01
CA PHE A 10 -44.15 46.30 8.12
C PHE A 10 -44.33 44.83 8.50
N ILE A 11 -45.05 44.08 7.66
CA ILE A 11 -45.07 42.61 7.69
C ILE A 11 -43.84 42.12 6.93
N ALA A 12 -42.85 41.59 7.65
CA ALA A 12 -41.68 40.94 7.05
C ALA A 12 -42.04 39.51 6.62
N LEU A 13 -42.16 39.28 5.32
CA LEU A 13 -42.30 37.94 4.73
C LEU A 13 -40.94 37.23 4.80
N TRP A 14 -40.79 36.25 5.70
CA TRP A 14 -39.65 35.34 5.70
C TRP A 14 -39.88 34.25 4.65
N ALA A 15 -39.14 34.31 3.54
CA ALA A 15 -39.07 33.23 2.57
C ALA A 15 -38.21 32.08 3.17
N LEU A 16 -38.88 30.97 3.52
CA LEU A 16 -38.24 29.70 3.83
C LEU A 16 -37.59 29.14 2.55
N VAL A 17 -36.31 29.42 2.34
CA VAL A 17 -35.49 28.66 1.40
C VAL A 17 -35.21 27.31 2.05
N ALA A 18 -35.97 26.30 1.65
CA ALA A 18 -35.66 24.91 1.96
C ALA A 18 -34.34 24.53 1.27
N SER A 19 -33.22 24.66 1.99
CA SER A 19 -31.93 24.10 1.60
C SER A 19 -32.06 22.59 1.51
N ARG A 20 -32.32 22.07 0.31
CA ARG A 20 -32.11 20.67 -0.04
C ARG A 20 -30.62 20.40 0.14
N HIS A 21 -30.22 19.94 1.32
CA HIS A 21 -28.95 19.28 1.51
C HIS A 21 -29.03 18.02 0.64
N ALA A 22 -28.47 18.09 -0.57
CA ALA A 22 -28.18 16.88 -1.31
C ALA A 22 -27.21 16.09 -0.44
N GLU A 23 -27.62 14.91 0.04
CA GLU A 23 -26.66 13.95 0.59
C GLU A 23 -25.52 13.81 -0.42
N PRO A 24 -24.24 13.90 -0.01
CA PRO A 24 -23.14 13.65 -0.92
C PRO A 24 -23.37 12.27 -1.54
N ALA A 25 -23.52 12.24 -2.87
CA ALA A 25 -23.70 10.99 -3.58
C ALA A 25 -22.53 10.05 -3.21
N LYS A 26 -22.83 8.93 -2.55
CA LYS A 26 -21.82 7.93 -2.15
C LYS A 26 -20.93 7.63 -3.35
N ALA A 27 -19.63 7.86 -3.23
CA ALA A 27 -18.69 7.69 -4.32
C ALA A 27 -18.75 6.23 -4.82
N SER A 28 -19.17 6.05 -6.08
CA SER A 28 -19.11 4.75 -6.76
C SER A 28 -17.80 4.69 -7.54
N TRP A 29 -16.86 3.93 -7.00
CA TRP A 29 -15.53 3.74 -7.59
C TRP A 29 -15.61 2.64 -8.65
N ARG A 30 -15.92 3.03 -9.89
CA ARG A 30 -15.90 2.11 -11.03
C ARG A 30 -14.48 2.05 -11.61
N LEU A 31 -13.63 1.24 -10.97
CA LEU A 31 -12.25 1.03 -11.40
C LEU A 31 -12.16 0.00 -12.52
N HIS A 32 -11.16 0.14 -13.38
CA HIS A 32 -10.82 -0.85 -14.40
C HIS A 32 -9.31 -0.77 -14.70
N THR A 33 -8.81 -1.68 -15.51
CA THR A 33 -7.39 -1.74 -15.86
C THR A 33 -7.14 -1.19 -17.26
N GLU A 34 -6.03 -0.48 -17.41
CA GLU A 34 -5.55 0.09 -18.66
C GLU A 34 -4.02 0.01 -18.68
N SER A 35 -3.48 -0.89 -19.52
CA SER A 35 -2.11 -1.36 -19.38
C SER A 35 -1.85 -1.81 -17.94
N ARG A 36 -0.65 -1.57 -17.41
CA ARG A 36 -0.23 -1.91 -16.05
C ARG A 36 -0.87 -1.06 -14.94
N TRP A 37 -1.86 -0.25 -15.25
CA TRP A 37 -2.47 0.70 -14.33
C TRP A 37 -3.92 0.36 -14.01
N ILE A 38 -4.31 0.66 -12.78
CA ILE A 38 -5.71 0.75 -12.33
C ILE A 38 -6.15 2.19 -12.51
N VAL A 39 -7.28 2.40 -13.17
CA VAL A 39 -7.82 3.70 -13.54
C VAL A 39 -9.29 3.84 -13.18
N ASP A 40 -9.74 5.08 -12.99
CA ASP A 40 -11.16 5.39 -12.85
C ASP A 40 -11.89 5.38 -14.21
N LYS A 41 -13.20 5.64 -14.20
CA LYS A 41 -14.01 5.72 -15.43
C LYS A 41 -13.55 6.76 -16.45
N GLN A 42 -12.69 7.72 -16.07
CA GLN A 42 -12.11 8.73 -16.95
C GLN A 42 -10.71 8.35 -17.45
N GLY A 43 -10.19 7.17 -17.12
CA GLY A 43 -8.83 6.74 -17.49
C GLY A 43 -7.74 7.37 -16.61
N ARG A 44 -8.11 8.05 -15.51
CA ARG A 44 -7.13 8.64 -14.59
C ARG A 44 -6.59 7.56 -13.66
N ARG A 45 -5.27 7.49 -13.49
CA ARG A 45 -4.60 6.56 -12.56
C ARG A 45 -5.17 6.72 -11.16
N VAL A 46 -5.66 5.60 -10.61
CA VAL A 46 -5.97 5.45 -9.20
C VAL A 46 -4.87 4.59 -8.59
N LYS A 47 -4.07 5.18 -7.71
CA LYS A 47 -3.11 4.47 -6.87
C LYS A 47 -3.88 3.77 -5.76
N LEU A 48 -3.66 2.48 -5.56
CA LEU A 48 -4.11 1.80 -4.36
C LEU A 48 -2.96 1.88 -3.34
N ALA A 49 -3.16 2.72 -2.33
CA ALA A 49 -2.27 2.89 -1.19
C ALA A 49 -3.02 2.41 0.04
N CYS A 50 -3.08 1.09 0.19
CA CYS A 50 -3.97 0.46 1.15
C CYS A 50 -3.29 0.10 2.45
N VAL A 51 -4.11 -0.24 3.44
CA VAL A 51 -3.70 -0.97 4.63
C VAL A 51 -4.54 -2.24 4.77
N ASN A 52 -3.95 -3.33 5.28
CA ASN A 52 -4.71 -4.54 5.60
C ASN A 52 -5.46 -4.35 6.93
N TRP A 53 -6.70 -4.84 7.03
CA TRP A 53 -7.45 -4.90 8.28
C TRP A 53 -7.96 -6.32 8.52
N ALA A 54 -7.49 -6.91 9.62
CA ALA A 54 -7.88 -8.25 10.02
C ALA A 54 -9.34 -8.29 10.49
N SER A 55 -10.15 -9.17 9.89
CA SER A 55 -11.52 -9.51 10.31
C SER A 55 -11.83 -11.00 10.10
N HIS A 56 -10.81 -11.82 9.79
CA HIS A 56 -10.93 -13.23 9.45
C HIS A 56 -10.63 -14.20 10.59
N LEU A 57 -10.18 -13.69 11.76
CA LEU A 57 -9.81 -14.50 12.92
C LEU A 57 -11.05 -15.14 13.55
N GLU A 58 -10.87 -15.96 14.60
CA GLU A 58 -11.95 -16.75 15.20
C GLU A 58 -13.22 -15.95 15.55
N PRO A 59 -13.15 -14.70 16.07
CA PRO A 59 -14.35 -13.91 16.33
C PRO A 59 -15.13 -13.48 15.07
N MET A 60 -14.51 -13.53 13.88
CA MET A 60 -15.07 -13.02 12.61
C MET A 60 -15.54 -11.56 12.68
N VAL A 61 -14.89 -10.76 13.53
CA VAL A 61 -15.16 -9.34 13.76
C VAL A 61 -13.85 -8.58 13.55
N ALA A 62 -13.92 -7.42 12.90
CA ALA A 62 -12.73 -6.62 12.62
C ALA A 62 -12.02 -6.23 13.92
N GLU A 63 -10.69 -6.34 13.94
CA GLU A 63 -9.90 -6.10 15.14
C GLU A 63 -9.98 -4.63 15.61
N GLY A 64 -10.06 -4.42 16.93
CA GLY A 64 -10.01 -3.09 17.57
C GLY A 64 -11.36 -2.40 17.83
N LEU A 65 -12.49 -3.02 17.44
CA LEU A 65 -13.84 -2.49 17.70
C LEU A 65 -14.25 -2.50 19.17
N ASP A 66 -13.49 -3.14 20.05
CA ASP A 66 -13.63 -3.03 21.50
C ASP A 66 -13.00 -1.73 22.05
N LYS A 67 -12.01 -1.17 21.34
CA LYS A 67 -11.21 -0.02 21.77
C LYS A 67 -11.68 1.30 21.18
N LYS A 68 -12.15 1.27 19.93
CA LYS A 68 -12.52 2.47 19.18
C LYS A 68 -13.79 2.27 18.35
N PRO A 69 -14.59 3.34 18.14
CA PRO A 69 -15.69 3.30 17.17
C PRO A 69 -15.17 2.96 15.77
N VAL A 70 -15.93 2.17 15.01
CA VAL A 70 -15.59 1.79 13.63
C VAL A 70 -15.36 3.00 12.72
N ASP A 71 -16.16 4.06 12.91
CA ASP A 71 -16.03 5.33 12.21
C ASP A 71 -14.72 6.05 12.57
N TRP A 72 -14.31 5.99 13.83
CA TRP A 72 -13.03 6.58 14.24
C TRP A 72 -11.86 5.87 13.56
N ILE A 73 -11.84 4.53 13.55
CA ILE A 73 -10.77 3.77 12.88
C ILE A 73 -10.77 4.07 11.37
N SER A 74 -11.96 4.12 10.75
CA SER A 74 -12.11 4.47 9.33
C SER A 74 -11.54 5.86 9.01
N LYS A 75 -11.81 6.86 9.86
CA LYS A 75 -11.27 8.22 9.76
C LYS A 75 -9.76 8.26 9.96
N GLN A 76 -9.23 7.48 10.91
CA GLN A 76 -7.78 7.40 11.12
C GLN A 76 -7.04 6.86 9.90
N ILE A 77 -7.58 5.80 9.27
CA ILE A 77 -7.03 5.24 8.03
C ILE A 77 -6.94 6.33 6.96
N ALA A 78 -8.02 7.07 6.72
CA ALA A 78 -8.04 8.16 5.77
C ALA A 78 -7.08 9.31 6.15
N SER A 79 -7.02 9.71 7.42
CA SER A 79 -6.14 10.81 7.86
C SER A 79 -4.66 10.48 7.78
N MET A 80 -4.29 9.19 7.83
CA MET A 80 -2.92 8.72 7.62
C MET A 80 -2.55 8.59 6.12
N GLY A 81 -3.45 8.99 5.22
CA GLY A 81 -3.21 9.04 3.77
C GLY A 81 -3.48 7.74 3.02
N PHE A 82 -3.94 6.69 3.71
CA PHE A 82 -4.41 5.47 3.04
C PHE A 82 -5.76 5.74 2.38
N ASN A 83 -5.93 5.26 1.15
CA ASN A 83 -7.18 5.43 0.40
C ASN A 83 -7.98 4.14 0.21
N CYS A 84 -7.45 3.02 0.70
CA CYS A 84 -8.12 1.73 0.64
C CYS A 84 -7.79 0.85 1.85
N VAL A 85 -8.68 -0.12 2.10
CA VAL A 85 -8.45 -1.21 3.04
C VAL A 85 -8.57 -2.54 2.31
N ARG A 86 -7.57 -3.41 2.44
CA ARG A 86 -7.71 -4.84 2.13
C ARG A 86 -8.29 -5.52 3.37
N LEU A 87 -9.61 -5.72 3.35
CA LEU A 87 -10.39 -6.23 4.46
C LEU A 87 -10.51 -7.75 4.34
N THR A 88 -9.85 -8.44 5.25
CA THR A 88 -9.78 -9.91 5.24
C THR A 88 -11.07 -10.55 5.74
N TRP A 89 -11.48 -11.67 5.17
CA TRP A 89 -12.65 -12.43 5.62
C TRP A 89 -12.47 -13.94 5.48
N PRO A 90 -13.10 -14.76 6.36
CA PRO A 90 -13.01 -16.22 6.28
C PRO A 90 -14.18 -16.80 5.47
N LEU A 91 -13.92 -17.83 4.66
CA LEU A 91 -14.92 -18.44 3.77
C LEU A 91 -16.19 -18.89 4.52
N PHE A 92 -16.02 -19.46 5.71
CA PHE A 92 -17.12 -20.02 6.49
C PHE A 92 -18.10 -18.95 6.98
N MET A 93 -17.69 -17.68 7.10
CA MET A 93 -18.59 -16.58 7.45
C MET A 93 -19.75 -16.43 6.47
N VAL A 94 -19.54 -16.71 5.17
CA VAL A 94 -20.59 -16.59 4.13
C VAL A 94 -21.12 -17.93 3.63
N THR A 95 -20.53 -19.06 4.05
CA THR A 95 -20.91 -20.40 3.58
C THR A 95 -21.53 -21.28 4.66
N ASN A 96 -21.21 -21.06 5.93
CA ASN A 96 -21.86 -21.69 7.07
C ASN A 96 -22.88 -20.73 7.70
N ASN A 97 -24.17 -21.03 7.52
CA ASN A 97 -25.24 -20.15 7.98
C ASN A 97 -25.21 -19.93 9.50
N SER A 98 -24.93 -20.98 10.29
CA SER A 98 -24.88 -20.86 11.75
C SER A 98 -23.75 -19.95 12.23
N LEU A 99 -22.58 -20.03 11.59
CA LEU A 99 -21.45 -19.17 11.91
C LEU A 99 -21.72 -17.73 11.45
N GLY A 100 -22.15 -17.52 10.21
CA GLY A 100 -22.41 -16.19 9.66
C GLY A 100 -23.57 -15.43 10.32
N SER A 101 -24.55 -16.16 10.88
CA SER A 101 -25.70 -15.57 11.61
C SER A 101 -25.48 -15.42 13.11
N MET A 102 -24.39 -15.96 13.66
CA MET A 102 -24.03 -15.81 15.06
C MET A 102 -23.87 -14.32 15.38
N SER A 103 -24.45 -13.86 16.50
CA SER A 103 -24.27 -12.47 16.92
C SER A 103 -22.83 -12.22 17.36
N VAL A 104 -22.38 -10.96 17.25
CA VAL A 104 -21.05 -10.58 17.75
C VAL A 104 -20.92 -10.94 19.22
N ALA A 105 -21.91 -10.61 20.06
CA ALA A 105 -21.87 -10.96 21.48
C ALA A 105 -21.75 -12.47 21.71
N GLN A 106 -22.45 -13.30 20.92
CA GLN A 106 -22.35 -14.75 21.04
C GLN A 106 -20.97 -15.27 20.62
N SER A 107 -20.43 -14.77 19.51
CA SER A 107 -19.09 -15.16 19.04
C SER A 107 -18.01 -14.90 20.09
N PHE A 108 -18.11 -13.77 20.80
CA PHE A 108 -17.17 -13.47 21.88
C PHE A 108 -17.40 -14.33 23.12
N ARG A 109 -18.65 -14.65 23.49
CA ARG A 109 -18.94 -15.58 24.61
C ARG A 109 -18.42 -16.98 24.36
N ASP A 110 -18.64 -17.51 23.15
CA ASP A 110 -18.22 -18.87 22.77
C ASP A 110 -16.69 -19.03 22.81
N LEU A 111 -15.95 -17.93 22.62
CA LEU A 111 -14.48 -17.90 22.69
C LEU A 111 -13.94 -17.53 24.08
N GLY A 112 -14.81 -17.33 25.08
CA GLY A 112 -14.39 -16.89 26.43
C GLY A 112 -13.89 -15.44 26.49
N LEU A 113 -14.18 -14.62 25.47
CA LEU A 113 -13.73 -13.23 25.34
C LEU A 113 -14.74 -12.23 25.92
N VAL A 114 -15.36 -12.57 27.05
CA VAL A 114 -16.49 -11.80 27.63
C VAL A 114 -16.07 -10.35 27.96
N ASP A 115 -14.84 -10.13 28.38
CA ASP A 115 -14.33 -8.80 28.74
C ASP A 115 -14.35 -7.80 27.56
N TYR A 116 -14.18 -8.29 26.33
CA TYR A 116 -14.24 -7.46 25.12
C TYR A 116 -15.66 -6.99 24.78
N ILE A 117 -16.69 -7.69 25.24
CA ILE A 117 -18.09 -7.30 25.03
C ILE A 117 -18.35 -5.92 25.68
N GLY A 118 -17.73 -5.64 26.83
CA GLY A 118 -17.82 -4.33 27.49
C GLY A 118 -17.26 -3.21 26.61
N GLY A 119 -16.08 -3.42 26.04
CA GLY A 119 -15.45 -2.47 25.12
C GLY A 119 -16.26 -2.26 23.84
N ILE A 120 -16.77 -3.34 23.24
CA ILE A 120 -17.64 -3.24 22.05
C ILE A 120 -18.95 -2.52 22.41
N ARG A 121 -19.54 -2.77 23.58
CA ARG A 121 -20.73 -2.05 24.05
C ARG A 121 -20.48 -0.55 24.15
N GLN A 122 -19.32 -0.16 24.64
CA GLN A 122 -18.95 1.24 24.82
C GLN A 122 -18.70 1.93 23.48
N ASN A 123 -17.98 1.28 22.57
CA ASN A 123 -17.48 1.90 21.35
C ASN A 123 -18.37 1.67 20.12
N ASN A 124 -19.07 0.55 20.06
CA ASN A 124 -19.88 0.10 18.92
C ASN A 124 -21.14 -0.67 19.38
N PRO A 125 -22.01 -0.09 20.23
CA PRO A 125 -23.13 -0.81 20.85
C PRO A 125 -24.08 -1.47 19.84
N SER A 126 -24.28 -0.85 18.68
CA SER A 126 -25.16 -1.37 17.61
C SER A 126 -24.64 -2.65 16.95
N LEU A 127 -23.37 -3.02 17.16
CA LEU A 127 -22.77 -4.21 16.56
C LEU A 127 -22.97 -5.48 17.40
N LEU A 128 -23.30 -5.38 18.69
CA LEU A 128 -23.31 -6.54 19.60
C LEU A 128 -24.35 -7.60 19.23
N ASP A 129 -25.56 -7.17 18.90
CA ASP A 129 -26.70 -8.07 18.70
C ASP A 129 -26.93 -8.41 17.22
N VAL A 130 -26.19 -7.79 16.31
CA VAL A 130 -26.21 -8.16 14.89
C VAL A 130 -25.28 -9.33 14.62
N SER A 131 -25.50 -10.02 13.51
CA SER A 131 -24.63 -11.13 13.12
C SER A 131 -23.21 -10.67 12.77
N VAL A 132 -22.22 -11.55 12.90
CA VAL A 132 -20.83 -11.27 12.46
C VAL A 132 -20.76 -10.83 10.99
N LEU A 133 -21.60 -11.39 10.12
CA LEU A 133 -21.70 -10.96 8.73
C LEU A 133 -22.27 -9.54 8.59
N ALA A 134 -23.25 -9.17 9.42
CA ALA A 134 -23.79 -7.81 9.44
C ALA A 134 -22.77 -6.81 10.03
N ALA A 135 -22.00 -7.20 11.04
CA ALA A 135 -20.91 -6.40 11.58
C ALA A 135 -19.80 -6.16 10.54
N PHE A 136 -19.42 -7.20 9.77
CA PHE A 136 -18.50 -7.06 8.64
C PHE A 136 -19.01 -6.02 7.61
N ARG A 137 -20.31 -6.08 7.26
CA ARG A 137 -20.93 -5.09 6.36
C ARG A 137 -20.95 -3.67 6.95
N ALA A 138 -21.10 -3.54 8.26
CA ALA A 138 -21.04 -2.24 8.94
C ALA A 138 -19.64 -1.61 8.81
N VAL A 139 -18.58 -2.41 8.94
CA VAL A 139 -17.19 -1.96 8.70
C VAL A 139 -17.00 -1.49 7.26
N VAL A 140 -17.43 -2.29 6.28
CA VAL A 140 -17.37 -1.90 4.86
C VAL A 140 -18.12 -0.58 4.59
N THR A 141 -19.28 -0.40 5.23
CA THR A 141 -20.10 0.82 5.09
C THR A 141 -19.40 2.03 5.70
N SER A 142 -18.87 1.89 6.92
CA SER A 142 -18.11 2.94 7.61
C SER A 142 -16.88 3.40 6.82
N LEU A 143 -16.15 2.48 6.18
CA LEU A 143 -15.05 2.82 5.29
C LEU A 143 -15.54 3.65 4.09
N GLY A 144 -16.68 3.27 3.50
CA GLY A 144 -17.28 3.98 2.38
C GLY A 144 -17.76 5.38 2.73
N ASP A 145 -18.39 5.54 3.89
CA ASP A 145 -18.85 6.84 4.40
C ASP A 145 -17.66 7.79 4.68
N ASN A 146 -16.45 7.24 4.85
CA ASN A 146 -15.19 7.98 5.01
C ASN A 146 -14.33 8.03 3.73
N ASN A 147 -14.91 7.74 2.56
CA ASN A 147 -14.24 7.74 1.25
C ASN A 147 -13.03 6.79 1.14
N VAL A 148 -13.03 5.70 1.92
CA VAL A 148 -12.02 4.65 1.86
C VAL A 148 -12.54 3.49 1.01
N MET A 149 -11.80 3.17 -0.05
CA MET A 149 -12.11 2.01 -0.91
C MET A 149 -11.86 0.69 -0.16
N VAL A 150 -12.53 -0.37 -0.58
CA VAL A 150 -12.40 -1.70 0.05
C VAL A 150 -12.04 -2.73 -1.00
N ILE A 151 -11.02 -3.52 -0.70
CA ILE A 151 -10.68 -4.78 -1.37
C ILE A 151 -11.04 -5.89 -0.41
N LEU A 152 -11.93 -6.79 -0.81
CA LEU A 152 -12.31 -7.93 0.04
C LEU A 152 -11.37 -9.09 -0.22
N ASP A 153 -10.66 -9.53 0.81
CA ASP A 153 -9.69 -10.61 0.70
C ASP A 153 -10.19 -11.91 1.33
N ASN A 154 -10.38 -12.95 0.52
CA ASN A 154 -10.67 -14.26 1.08
C ASN A 154 -9.41 -14.87 1.71
N HIS A 155 -9.21 -14.56 2.99
CA HIS A 155 -7.94 -14.80 3.66
C HIS A 155 -7.74 -16.27 4.08
N ILE A 156 -8.81 -16.92 4.53
CA ILE A 156 -8.78 -18.30 5.02
C ILE A 156 -10.15 -18.94 4.85
N SER A 157 -10.27 -20.26 4.99
CA SER A 157 -11.58 -20.91 4.97
C SER A 157 -12.22 -20.96 6.35
N LYS A 158 -11.56 -21.68 7.27
CA LYS A 158 -11.97 -21.73 8.68
C LYS A 158 -11.43 -20.49 9.40
N PRO A 159 -12.27 -19.74 10.15
CA PRO A 159 -11.81 -18.57 10.90
C PRO A 159 -10.65 -18.90 11.82
N GLY A 160 -9.65 -18.03 11.88
CA GLY A 160 -8.45 -18.22 12.70
C GLY A 160 -7.18 -17.64 12.07
N TRP A 161 -6.05 -17.87 12.73
CA TRP A 161 -4.73 -17.38 12.29
C TRP A 161 -4.10 -18.31 11.24
N CYS A 162 -3.50 -17.71 10.21
CA CYS A 162 -2.70 -18.37 9.16
C CYS A 162 -1.23 -17.90 9.25
N CYS A 163 -0.22 -18.41 8.57
CA CYS A 163 -0.26 -19.22 7.39
C CYS A 163 0.88 -20.24 7.50
N SER A 164 0.55 -21.50 7.80
CA SER A 164 1.53 -22.59 7.83
C SER A 164 1.24 -23.57 6.70
N ASN A 165 2.23 -24.40 6.34
CA ASN A 165 2.06 -25.49 5.36
C ASN A 165 1.05 -26.58 5.81
N ARG A 166 0.55 -26.53 7.05
CA ARG A 166 -0.26 -27.61 7.66
C ARG A 166 -1.48 -27.10 8.43
N ASP A 167 -1.90 -25.87 8.21
CA ASP A 167 -3.10 -25.31 8.86
C ASP A 167 -4.42 -25.78 8.22
N GLY A 168 -4.34 -26.64 7.18
CA GLY A 168 -5.49 -27.20 6.48
C GLY A 168 -6.24 -26.19 5.60
N ASN A 169 -5.65 -25.02 5.32
CA ASN A 169 -6.24 -23.96 4.50
C ASN A 169 -5.36 -23.53 3.31
N GLY A 170 -4.17 -24.10 3.15
CA GLY A 170 -3.14 -23.59 2.25
C GLY A 170 -3.46 -23.75 0.76
N PHE A 171 -4.08 -24.86 0.35
CA PHE A 171 -4.37 -25.11 -1.06
C PHE A 171 -5.70 -25.83 -1.29
N PHE A 172 -6.16 -25.80 -2.54
CA PHE A 172 -7.37 -26.49 -2.99
C PHE A 172 -7.36 -27.96 -2.57
N GLY A 173 -8.44 -28.37 -1.90
CA GLY A 173 -8.62 -29.73 -1.40
C GLY A 173 -7.98 -30.01 -0.03
N ASP A 174 -7.35 -29.02 0.62
CA ASP A 174 -6.99 -29.13 2.03
C ASP A 174 -8.22 -29.29 2.94
N GLN A 175 -7.99 -29.72 4.19
CA GLN A 175 -9.03 -30.10 5.16
C GLN A 175 -10.19 -29.10 5.22
N TYR A 176 -9.90 -27.79 5.17
CA TYR A 176 -10.89 -26.74 5.26
C TYR A 176 -11.11 -25.99 3.94
N PHE A 177 -10.38 -26.33 2.87
CA PHE A 177 -10.42 -25.63 1.59
C PHE A 177 -11.03 -26.48 0.47
N ASP A 178 -12.35 -26.67 0.54
CA ASP A 178 -13.14 -27.23 -0.56
C ASP A 178 -13.30 -26.19 -1.69
N PRO A 179 -12.80 -26.47 -2.92
CA PRO A 179 -12.90 -25.55 -4.04
C PRO A 179 -14.34 -25.22 -4.46
N ASN A 180 -15.29 -26.17 -4.36
CA ASN A 180 -16.68 -25.92 -4.71
C ASN A 180 -17.36 -25.01 -3.68
N LEU A 181 -17.05 -25.22 -2.39
CA LEU A 181 -17.51 -24.34 -1.33
C LEU A 181 -16.92 -22.93 -1.47
N TRP A 182 -15.65 -22.84 -1.87
CA TRP A 182 -14.97 -21.57 -2.13
C TRP A 182 -15.60 -20.80 -3.28
N ILE A 183 -15.87 -21.44 -4.43
CA ILE A 183 -16.60 -20.84 -5.56
C ILE A 183 -17.97 -20.30 -5.12
N LYS A 184 -18.70 -21.07 -4.30
CA LYS A 184 -19.99 -20.64 -3.75
C LYS A 184 -19.83 -19.43 -2.82
N GLY A 185 -18.81 -19.41 -1.97
CA GLY A 185 -18.52 -18.30 -1.07
C GLY A 185 -18.13 -17.02 -1.81
N LEU A 186 -17.25 -17.13 -2.82
CA LEU A 186 -16.90 -16.01 -3.70
C LEU A 186 -18.14 -15.41 -4.37
N THR A 187 -18.99 -16.26 -4.94
CA THR A 187 -20.25 -15.83 -5.58
C THR A 187 -21.16 -15.09 -4.58
N ARG A 188 -21.32 -15.64 -3.37
CA ARG A 188 -22.13 -15.03 -2.30
C ARG A 188 -21.57 -13.68 -1.87
N MET A 189 -20.26 -13.60 -1.62
CA MET A 189 -19.60 -12.36 -1.22
C MET A 189 -19.75 -11.29 -2.31
N ALA A 190 -19.42 -11.62 -3.56
CA ALA A 190 -19.54 -10.71 -4.71
C ALA A 190 -20.98 -10.21 -4.91
N THR A 191 -21.97 -11.09 -4.77
CA THR A 191 -23.40 -10.73 -4.88
C THR A 191 -23.82 -9.79 -3.76
N MET A 192 -23.41 -10.08 -2.52
CA MET A 192 -23.77 -9.29 -1.33
C MET A 192 -23.30 -7.84 -1.44
N ILE A 193 -22.11 -7.61 -2.00
CA ILE A 193 -21.48 -6.30 -2.07
C ILE A 193 -21.72 -5.56 -3.39
N ARG A 194 -22.45 -6.15 -4.34
CA ARG A 194 -22.66 -5.61 -5.69
C ARG A 194 -23.16 -4.16 -5.74
N ARG A 195 -23.93 -3.75 -4.73
CA ARG A 195 -24.51 -2.39 -4.62
C ARG A 195 -23.70 -1.46 -3.70
N ILE A 196 -22.57 -1.91 -3.18
CA ILE A 196 -21.72 -1.14 -2.26
C ILE A 196 -20.62 -0.46 -3.08
N GLY A 197 -20.78 0.85 -3.32
CA GLY A 197 -19.98 1.60 -4.29
C GLY A 197 -18.50 1.80 -3.94
N ASN A 198 -18.10 1.60 -2.68
CA ASN A 198 -16.72 1.70 -2.22
C ASN A 198 -15.97 0.36 -2.24
N VAL A 199 -16.62 -0.78 -2.50
CA VAL A 199 -15.91 -2.03 -2.74
C VAL A 199 -15.41 -2.03 -4.18
N VAL A 200 -14.10 -2.00 -4.37
CA VAL A 200 -13.44 -1.84 -5.67
C VAL A 200 -12.76 -3.09 -6.18
N GLY A 201 -12.51 -4.06 -5.30
CA GLY A 201 -11.78 -5.28 -5.65
C GLY A 201 -12.16 -6.46 -4.77
N MET A 202 -11.93 -7.66 -5.30
CA MET A 202 -11.95 -8.90 -4.52
C MET A 202 -10.68 -9.69 -4.80
N SER A 203 -9.86 -9.89 -3.77
CA SER A 203 -8.74 -10.84 -3.77
C SER A 203 -9.30 -12.25 -3.57
N LEU A 204 -9.02 -13.11 -4.55
CA LEU A 204 -9.68 -14.41 -4.71
C LEU A 204 -9.34 -15.37 -3.57
N ARG A 205 -8.07 -15.43 -3.16
CA ARG A 205 -7.57 -16.28 -2.08
C ARG A 205 -6.21 -15.78 -1.62
N ASN A 206 -5.99 -15.74 -0.31
CA ASN A 206 -4.70 -15.40 0.28
C ASN A 206 -3.75 -16.61 0.37
N GLU A 207 -2.51 -16.39 -0.03
CA GLU A 207 -1.33 -17.23 0.17
C GLU A 207 -1.53 -18.71 -0.18
N LEU A 208 -1.86 -19.01 -1.45
CA LEU A 208 -1.88 -20.40 -1.90
C LEU A 208 -0.51 -21.04 -1.64
N ARG A 209 -0.50 -22.19 -0.94
CA ARG A 209 0.71 -22.81 -0.38
C ARG A 209 0.51 -24.26 0.04
N GLY A 210 1.62 -24.95 0.32
CA GLY A 210 1.63 -26.21 1.06
C GLY A 210 1.74 -27.46 0.17
N PRO A 211 1.67 -28.67 0.75
CA PRO A 211 2.08 -29.90 0.07
C PRO A 211 1.18 -30.34 -1.10
N LYS A 212 -0.05 -29.81 -1.18
CA LYS A 212 -0.98 -30.10 -2.31
C LYS A 212 -0.84 -29.11 -3.46
N GLU A 213 -0.01 -28.09 -3.29
CA GLU A 213 0.16 -27.02 -4.25
C GLU A 213 0.59 -27.55 -5.62
N ASN A 214 -0.15 -27.16 -6.66
CA ASN A 214 0.18 -27.52 -8.03
C ASN A 214 -0.43 -26.53 -9.05
N LEU A 215 0.27 -26.34 -10.17
CA LEU A 215 -0.14 -25.38 -11.20
C LEU A 215 -1.46 -25.75 -11.88
N ARG A 216 -1.74 -27.05 -12.08
CA ARG A 216 -2.94 -27.52 -12.77
C ARG A 216 -4.21 -27.09 -12.04
N ASP A 217 -4.26 -27.29 -10.74
CA ASP A 217 -5.39 -26.90 -9.91
C ASP A 217 -5.44 -25.39 -9.70
N TRP A 218 -4.30 -24.69 -9.62
CA TRP A 218 -4.26 -23.23 -9.61
C TRP A 218 -4.98 -22.67 -10.84
N LEU A 219 -4.57 -23.08 -12.05
CA LEU A 219 -5.19 -22.63 -13.30
C LEU A 219 -6.69 -22.96 -13.30
N ARG A 220 -7.04 -24.20 -12.97
CA ARG A 220 -8.44 -24.64 -12.97
C ARG A 220 -9.32 -23.83 -12.03
N TYR A 221 -8.89 -23.58 -10.79
CA TYR A 221 -9.75 -22.98 -9.78
C TYR A 221 -9.65 -21.46 -9.74
N MET A 222 -8.48 -20.87 -9.95
CA MET A 222 -8.35 -19.42 -9.99
C MET A 222 -9.10 -18.82 -11.18
N GLU A 223 -9.04 -19.45 -12.37
CA GLU A 223 -9.85 -19.03 -13.53
C GLU A 223 -11.34 -19.10 -13.21
N ARG A 224 -11.80 -20.22 -12.63
CA ARG A 224 -13.22 -20.37 -12.23
C ARG A 224 -13.62 -19.36 -11.15
N GLY A 225 -12.75 -19.09 -10.18
CA GLY A 225 -12.97 -18.10 -9.12
C GLY A 225 -13.13 -16.70 -9.69
N ALA A 226 -12.27 -16.34 -10.64
CA ALA A 226 -12.33 -15.08 -11.36
C ALA A 226 -13.65 -14.92 -12.14
N GLU A 227 -14.06 -15.95 -12.89
CA GLU A 227 -15.31 -15.93 -13.65
C GLU A 227 -16.53 -15.74 -12.77
N VAL A 228 -16.63 -16.47 -11.65
CA VAL A 228 -17.82 -16.34 -10.79
C VAL A 228 -17.88 -15.01 -10.06
N VAL A 229 -16.74 -14.44 -9.67
CA VAL A 229 -16.70 -13.10 -9.08
C VAL A 229 -17.13 -12.05 -10.10
N HIS A 230 -16.53 -12.07 -11.30
CA HIS A 230 -16.88 -11.10 -12.34
C HIS A 230 -18.34 -11.23 -12.79
N SER A 231 -18.84 -12.45 -12.96
CA SER A 231 -20.24 -12.70 -13.33
C SER A 231 -21.22 -12.22 -12.25
N ALA A 232 -20.90 -12.42 -10.97
CA ALA A 232 -21.75 -11.98 -9.86
C ALA A 232 -21.67 -10.46 -9.67
N ASN A 233 -20.50 -9.86 -9.88
CA ASN A 233 -20.27 -8.43 -9.75
C ASN A 233 -19.22 -7.90 -10.75
N PRO A 234 -19.64 -7.38 -11.92
CA PRO A 234 -18.71 -6.84 -12.92
C PRO A 234 -18.15 -5.46 -12.54
N HIS A 235 -18.54 -4.89 -11.39
CA HIS A 235 -18.08 -3.56 -10.98
C HIS A 235 -16.70 -3.61 -10.30
N VAL A 236 -16.35 -4.72 -9.65
CA VAL A 236 -15.07 -4.86 -8.93
C VAL A 236 -13.94 -5.34 -9.83
N LEU A 237 -12.71 -5.02 -9.44
CA LEU A 237 -11.50 -5.68 -9.90
C LEU A 237 -11.46 -7.11 -9.35
N VAL A 238 -10.97 -8.03 -10.16
CA VAL A 238 -10.70 -9.42 -9.75
C VAL A 238 -9.21 -9.54 -9.55
N ILE A 239 -8.79 -9.79 -8.30
CA ILE A 239 -7.39 -9.82 -7.92
C ILE A 239 -6.98 -11.28 -7.68
N ALA A 240 -6.00 -11.75 -8.44
CA ALA A 240 -5.55 -13.14 -8.43
C ALA A 240 -4.15 -13.26 -7.83
N SER A 241 -4.04 -14.09 -6.79
CA SER A 241 -2.80 -14.37 -6.07
C SER A 241 -1.97 -15.48 -6.72
N GLY A 242 -0.69 -15.55 -6.36
CA GLY A 242 0.26 -16.51 -6.91
C GLY A 242 0.32 -17.85 -6.16
N LEU A 243 1.43 -18.56 -6.36
CA LEU A 243 1.81 -19.74 -5.58
C LEU A 243 2.86 -19.36 -4.52
N TYR A 244 3.20 -20.31 -3.66
CA TYR A 244 4.24 -20.18 -2.64
C TYR A 244 4.03 -18.97 -1.75
N TYR A 245 2.89 -18.91 -1.04
CA TYR A 245 2.55 -17.79 -0.16
C TYR A 245 2.43 -16.46 -0.93
N ASP A 246 1.84 -16.52 -2.13
CA ASP A 246 1.72 -15.37 -3.03
C ASP A 246 3.04 -14.69 -3.37
N THR A 247 4.16 -15.42 -3.34
CA THR A 247 5.49 -14.88 -3.70
C THR A 247 5.88 -15.18 -5.15
N ASP A 248 5.08 -15.97 -5.86
CA ASP A 248 5.45 -16.47 -7.18
C ASP A 248 4.31 -16.48 -8.20
N LEU A 249 4.52 -15.74 -9.29
CA LEU A 249 3.65 -15.66 -10.46
C LEU A 249 4.35 -16.14 -11.74
N TRP A 250 5.56 -16.75 -11.65
CA TRP A 250 6.46 -17.00 -12.79
C TRP A 250 5.79 -17.67 -13.99
N PHE A 251 4.88 -18.62 -13.72
CA PHE A 251 4.19 -19.41 -14.72
C PHE A 251 3.34 -18.55 -15.67
N LEU A 252 2.87 -17.38 -15.23
CA LEU A 252 2.11 -16.42 -16.06
C LEU A 252 2.97 -15.77 -17.16
N GLY A 253 4.29 -15.90 -17.10
CA GLY A 253 5.19 -15.51 -18.19
C GLY A 253 4.99 -16.35 -19.45
N HIS A 254 4.45 -17.57 -19.31
CA HIS A 254 4.31 -18.55 -20.38
C HIS A 254 2.87 -19.07 -20.54
N ILE A 255 2.11 -19.13 -19.45
CA ILE A 255 0.75 -19.66 -19.40
C ILE A 255 -0.15 -18.57 -18.85
N PRO A 256 -0.77 -17.74 -19.71
CA PRO A 256 -1.65 -16.68 -19.25
C PRO A 256 -2.92 -17.28 -18.63
N MET A 257 -3.39 -16.64 -17.56
CA MET A 257 -4.70 -16.94 -16.96
C MET A 257 -5.80 -16.65 -17.96
N LYS A 258 -6.69 -17.62 -18.20
CA LYS A 258 -7.79 -17.51 -19.17
C LYS A 258 -9.05 -17.02 -18.49
N VAL A 259 -9.48 -15.82 -18.84
CA VAL A 259 -10.75 -15.23 -18.40
C VAL A 259 -11.51 -14.64 -19.60
N SER A 260 -12.83 -14.63 -19.49
CA SER A 260 -13.78 -14.15 -20.51
C SER A 260 -13.94 -12.63 -20.51
N PHE A 261 -13.49 -11.97 -19.44
CA PHE A 261 -13.62 -10.54 -19.24
C PHE A 261 -12.31 -9.80 -19.45
N ALA A 262 -12.41 -8.54 -19.84
CA ALA A 262 -11.25 -7.67 -20.05
C ALA A 262 -11.25 -6.52 -19.03
N ARG A 263 -10.06 -5.92 -18.84
CA ARG A 263 -9.89 -4.67 -18.09
C ARG A 263 -10.32 -4.73 -16.62
N LYS A 264 -10.33 -5.91 -15.99
CA LYS A 264 -10.70 -6.09 -14.58
C LYS A 264 -9.74 -6.96 -13.77
N LEU A 265 -8.83 -7.66 -14.44
CA LEU A 265 -7.90 -8.58 -13.82
C LEU A 265 -6.66 -7.83 -13.30
N VAL A 266 -6.29 -8.10 -12.05
CA VAL A 266 -5.08 -7.62 -11.36
C VAL A 266 -4.40 -8.83 -10.76
N PHE A 267 -3.07 -8.86 -10.76
CA PHE A 267 -2.31 -9.89 -10.04
C PHE A 267 -1.75 -9.33 -8.74
N GLU A 268 -1.68 -10.16 -7.69
CA GLU A 268 -1.13 -9.76 -6.40
C GLU A 268 0.07 -10.59 -5.96
N LEU A 269 0.95 -9.96 -5.17
CA LEU A 269 2.18 -10.51 -4.63
C LEU A 269 2.35 -10.10 -3.16
N HIS A 270 2.86 -11.00 -2.32
CA HIS A 270 3.34 -10.69 -0.98
C HIS A 270 4.85 -10.48 -0.98
N TRP A 271 5.31 -9.40 -0.38
CA TRP A 271 6.72 -9.06 -0.28
C TRP A 271 7.06 -8.57 1.12
N TYR A 272 7.65 -9.45 1.91
CA TYR A 272 8.23 -9.18 3.22
C TYR A 272 9.76 -9.29 3.16
N ALA A 273 10.44 -8.78 4.19
CA ALA A 273 11.89 -8.91 4.34
C ALA A 273 12.37 -10.38 4.17
N SER A 274 11.60 -11.32 4.72
CA SER A 274 11.86 -12.77 4.66
C SER A 274 11.40 -13.45 3.37
N SER A 275 10.54 -12.83 2.55
CA SER A 275 10.03 -13.44 1.29
C SER A 275 11.17 -13.78 0.33
N SER A 276 12.27 -13.04 0.40
CA SER A 276 13.45 -13.30 -0.41
C SER A 276 14.40 -14.36 0.17
N GLY A 277 14.15 -14.86 1.37
CA GLY A 277 15.10 -15.71 2.11
C GLY A 277 16.31 -14.94 2.62
N THR A 278 16.24 -13.61 2.59
CA THR A 278 17.30 -12.68 2.96
C THR A 278 17.12 -12.24 4.42
N VAL A 279 18.20 -12.33 5.19
CA VAL A 279 18.30 -11.73 6.52
C VAL A 279 18.96 -10.38 6.35
N TRP A 280 18.21 -9.32 6.61
CA TRP A 280 18.63 -7.94 6.37
C TRP A 280 19.52 -7.37 7.46
N GLU A 281 19.57 -7.98 8.64
CA GLU A 281 20.44 -7.51 9.73
C GLU A 281 21.93 -7.78 9.43
N ASP A 282 22.27 -8.93 8.85
CA ASP A 282 23.64 -9.46 8.78
C ASP A 282 24.28 -9.45 7.37
N GLY A 283 23.68 -8.76 6.39
CA GLY A 283 24.20 -8.69 5.03
C GLY A 283 24.43 -7.26 4.52
N ASN A 284 25.21 -7.12 3.44
CA ASN A 284 25.38 -5.82 2.79
C ASN A 284 24.05 -5.38 2.16
N ALA A 285 23.49 -4.25 2.59
CA ALA A 285 22.18 -3.80 2.14
C ALA A 285 22.07 -3.57 0.61
N ASN A 286 23.16 -3.25 -0.09
CA ASN A 286 23.11 -3.07 -1.54
C ASN A 286 22.93 -4.41 -2.26
N GLU A 287 23.67 -5.44 -1.84
CA GLU A 287 23.59 -6.79 -2.37
C GLU A 287 22.25 -7.43 -2.02
N LEU A 288 21.82 -7.33 -0.76
CA LEU A 288 20.53 -7.82 -0.31
C LEU A 288 19.35 -7.15 -1.05
N CYS A 289 19.39 -5.84 -1.25
CA CYS A 289 18.36 -5.14 -1.99
C CYS A 289 18.33 -5.56 -3.47
N LYS A 290 19.50 -5.76 -4.09
CA LYS A 290 19.59 -6.31 -5.44
C LYS A 290 18.96 -7.70 -5.50
N ASP A 291 19.37 -8.62 -4.64
CA ASP A 291 18.91 -10.01 -4.70
C ASP A 291 17.42 -10.13 -4.38
N ALA A 292 16.92 -9.37 -3.41
CA ALA A 292 15.49 -9.30 -3.13
C ALA A 292 14.69 -8.74 -4.32
N THR A 293 15.19 -7.68 -4.96
CA THR A 293 14.54 -7.07 -6.12
C THR A 293 14.57 -8.00 -7.33
N ASP A 294 15.72 -8.61 -7.64
CA ASP A 294 15.88 -9.53 -8.76
C ASP A 294 14.94 -10.74 -8.62
N LYS A 295 14.82 -11.28 -7.40
CA LYS A 295 13.86 -12.35 -7.11
C LYS A 295 12.44 -11.89 -7.41
N VAL A 296 11.99 -10.76 -6.85
CA VAL A 296 10.63 -10.23 -7.12
C VAL A 296 10.40 -9.96 -8.60
N MET A 297 11.38 -9.38 -9.30
CA MET A 297 11.26 -9.07 -10.72
C MET A 297 11.17 -10.33 -11.59
N SER A 298 11.93 -11.38 -11.25
CA SER A 298 11.88 -12.67 -11.93
C SER A 298 10.57 -13.43 -11.66
N LYS A 299 9.98 -13.27 -10.47
CA LYS A 299 8.79 -14.00 -10.04
C LYS A 299 7.46 -13.32 -10.38
N ALA A 300 7.43 -11.99 -10.42
CA ALA A 300 6.18 -11.24 -10.64
C ALA A 300 6.38 -9.92 -11.40
N GLY A 301 7.54 -9.28 -11.32
CA GLY A 301 7.74 -7.96 -11.94
C GLY A 301 7.53 -7.93 -13.46
N PHE A 302 7.69 -9.05 -14.16
CA PHE A 302 7.40 -9.14 -15.59
C PHE A 302 5.92 -8.88 -15.95
N ILE A 303 4.99 -9.05 -15.00
CA ILE A 303 3.54 -8.74 -15.17
C ILE A 303 3.35 -7.27 -15.57
N LEU A 304 4.14 -6.37 -14.98
CA LEU A 304 4.12 -4.95 -15.30
C LEU A 304 4.56 -4.69 -16.75
N ASN A 305 5.53 -5.46 -17.26
CA ASN A 305 6.02 -5.36 -18.63
C ASN A 305 5.04 -5.97 -19.65
N GLN A 306 4.23 -6.94 -19.23
CA GLN A 306 3.12 -7.48 -20.02
C GLN A 306 1.90 -6.52 -20.08
N GLY A 307 1.98 -5.35 -19.45
CA GLY A 307 0.90 -4.36 -19.45
C GLY A 307 -0.27 -4.77 -18.56
N MET A 308 0.00 -5.47 -17.46
CA MET A 308 -1.00 -5.88 -16.46
C MET A 308 -0.67 -5.27 -15.09
N PRO A 309 -1.66 -4.88 -14.27
CA PRO A 309 -1.37 -4.34 -12.94
C PRO A 309 -0.85 -5.42 -11.99
N LEU A 310 0.18 -5.06 -11.22
CA LEU A 310 0.71 -5.84 -10.10
C LEU A 310 0.45 -5.07 -8.80
N PHE A 311 -0.25 -5.71 -7.87
CA PHE A 311 -0.59 -5.19 -6.55
C PHE A 311 0.22 -5.91 -5.48
N VAL A 312 1.11 -5.22 -4.77
CA VAL A 312 1.79 -5.80 -3.60
C VAL A 312 0.80 -5.79 -2.44
N SER A 313 -0.05 -6.81 -2.36
CA SER A 313 -1.20 -6.89 -1.44
C SER A 313 -0.80 -7.08 0.01
N GLU A 314 0.45 -7.50 0.26
CA GLU A 314 1.05 -7.47 1.58
C GLU A 314 2.54 -7.14 1.52
N PHE A 315 2.93 -6.15 2.31
CA PHE A 315 4.30 -5.94 2.76
C PHE A 315 4.22 -5.38 4.19
N GLY A 316 5.26 -5.59 4.98
CA GLY A 316 5.26 -5.12 6.37
C GLY A 316 6.52 -5.54 7.10
N GLY A 317 6.56 -5.17 8.37
CA GLY A 317 7.69 -5.36 9.27
C GLY A 317 7.36 -4.67 10.60
N GLU A 318 8.20 -4.89 11.61
CA GLU A 318 8.05 -4.26 12.91
C GLU A 318 8.13 -2.73 12.77
N LEU A 319 7.09 -2.02 13.22
CA LEU A 319 6.98 -0.57 13.08
C LEU A 319 7.47 0.21 14.31
N SER A 320 8.19 -0.42 15.25
CA SER A 320 8.79 0.29 16.39
C SER A 320 9.92 1.25 15.98
N GLY A 321 10.53 1.03 14.81
CA GLY A 321 11.74 1.76 14.35
C GLY A 321 13.02 1.32 15.07
N GLN A 322 13.02 0.14 15.68
CA GLN A 322 14.17 -0.44 16.38
C GLN A 322 14.61 -1.77 15.75
N ASN A 323 13.93 -2.22 14.70
CA ASN A 323 14.21 -3.48 14.04
C ASN A 323 15.10 -3.28 12.82
N VAL A 324 16.40 -3.55 12.99
CA VAL A 324 17.39 -3.32 11.94
C VAL A 324 17.05 -4.07 10.65
N ASN A 325 16.55 -5.31 10.75
CA ASN A 325 16.17 -6.11 9.60
C ASN A 325 15.06 -5.42 8.78
N ASP A 326 13.95 -5.07 9.43
CA ASP A 326 12.79 -4.50 8.75
C ASP A 326 13.04 -3.05 8.30
N ASP A 327 13.78 -2.26 9.09
CA ASP A 327 14.13 -0.88 8.73
C ASP A 327 15.01 -0.83 7.47
N ARG A 328 15.97 -1.75 7.32
CA ARG A 328 16.78 -1.89 6.10
C ARG A 328 15.95 -2.37 4.91
N TYR A 329 15.06 -3.34 5.14
CA TYR A 329 14.11 -3.80 4.12
C TYR A 329 13.22 -2.66 3.58
N PHE A 330 12.63 -1.84 4.46
CA PHE A 330 11.75 -0.75 4.06
C PHE A 330 12.43 0.27 3.15
N ASN A 331 13.73 0.56 3.37
CA ASN A 331 14.47 1.45 2.48
C ASN A 331 14.54 0.91 1.04
N CYS A 332 14.78 -0.40 0.88
CA CYS A 332 14.81 -1.03 -0.43
C CYS A 332 13.41 -1.05 -1.05
N PHE A 333 12.41 -1.49 -0.28
CA PHE A 333 11.02 -1.54 -0.72
C PHE A 333 10.54 -0.17 -1.20
N PHE A 334 10.80 0.92 -0.45
CA PHE A 334 10.39 2.27 -0.85
C PHE A 334 11.07 2.74 -2.13
N GLY A 335 12.36 2.45 -2.32
CA GLY A 335 13.05 2.76 -3.57
C GLY A 335 12.41 2.04 -4.77
N VAL A 336 12.18 0.73 -4.66
CA VAL A 336 11.58 -0.07 -5.73
C VAL A 336 10.11 0.32 -5.98
N ALA A 337 9.32 0.55 -4.92
CA ALA A 337 7.94 0.99 -5.00
C ALA A 337 7.81 2.36 -5.67
N ALA A 338 8.72 3.30 -5.40
CA ALA A 338 8.75 4.59 -6.09
C ALA A 338 9.12 4.42 -7.56
N LYS A 339 10.18 3.65 -7.86
CA LYS A 339 10.66 3.40 -9.23
C LYS A 339 9.60 2.77 -10.13
N LEU A 340 8.95 1.73 -9.62
CA LEU A 340 7.97 0.95 -10.38
C LEU A 340 6.57 1.55 -10.28
N ASP A 341 6.25 2.30 -9.23
CA ASP A 341 4.93 2.89 -8.97
C ASP A 341 3.77 1.86 -8.97
N PHE A 342 4.05 0.63 -8.53
CA PHE A 342 3.04 -0.41 -8.34
C PHE A 342 2.08 -0.06 -7.19
N ASP A 343 0.91 -0.68 -7.18
CA ASP A 343 -0.08 -0.55 -6.11
C ASP A 343 0.32 -1.39 -4.89
N TRP A 344 -0.05 -0.99 -3.67
CA TRP A 344 0.41 -1.70 -2.46
C TRP A 344 -0.59 -1.67 -1.30
N ALA A 345 -0.46 -2.63 -0.38
CA ALA A 345 -1.18 -2.67 0.88
C ALA A 345 -0.25 -3.06 2.05
N LEU A 346 -0.14 -2.17 3.04
CA LEU A 346 0.68 -2.39 4.22
C LEU A 346 -0.02 -3.35 5.19
N TRP A 347 0.65 -4.41 5.58
CA TRP A 347 0.26 -5.25 6.71
C TRP A 347 0.85 -4.65 8.00
N THR A 348 0.07 -4.05 8.90
CA THR A 348 -1.41 -3.98 8.99
C THR A 348 -1.88 -2.74 9.77
N ILE A 349 -3.18 -2.39 9.76
CA ILE A 349 -3.71 -1.29 10.59
C ILE A 349 -3.79 -1.68 12.07
N VAL A 350 -3.90 -2.98 12.33
CA VAL A 350 -4.23 -3.58 13.63
C VAL A 350 -3.07 -3.42 14.60
N GLY A 351 -3.32 -2.85 15.78
CA GLY A 351 -2.31 -2.75 16.85
C GLY A 351 -2.31 -3.93 17.83
N SER A 352 -3.39 -4.72 17.87
CA SER A 352 -3.52 -5.92 18.70
C SER A 352 -4.70 -6.78 18.24
N TYR A 353 -4.68 -8.07 18.58
CA TYR A 353 -5.76 -9.01 18.27
C TYR A 353 -6.61 -9.35 19.50
N TYR A 354 -7.89 -9.61 19.29
CA TYR A 354 -8.77 -10.22 20.29
C TYR A 354 -8.21 -11.55 20.78
N LEU A 355 -7.90 -12.42 19.83
CA LEU A 355 -7.36 -13.76 20.03
C LEU A 355 -6.49 -14.11 18.82
N ARG A 356 -5.22 -14.42 19.05
CA ARG A 356 -4.30 -14.88 17.99
C ARG A 356 -3.48 -16.05 18.52
N LYS A 357 -3.58 -17.20 17.86
CA LYS A 357 -2.89 -18.45 18.25
C LYS A 357 -3.10 -18.80 19.73
N GLY A 358 -4.32 -18.63 20.24
CA GLY A 358 -4.66 -18.91 21.64
C GLY A 358 -4.23 -17.84 22.65
N ILE A 359 -3.60 -16.75 22.20
CA ILE A 359 -3.18 -15.64 23.08
C ILE A 359 -4.17 -14.48 22.93
N VAL A 360 -4.79 -14.12 24.05
CA VAL A 360 -5.74 -13.01 24.15
C VAL A 360 -5.00 -11.67 24.18
N GLY A 361 -5.46 -10.68 23.42
CA GLY A 361 -4.91 -9.32 23.47
C GLY A 361 -3.47 -9.19 22.95
N MET A 362 -3.02 -10.15 22.12
CA MET A 362 -1.67 -10.16 21.57
C MET A 362 -1.40 -8.86 20.81
N GLU A 363 -0.32 -8.17 21.15
CA GLU A 363 0.12 -6.98 20.45
C GLU A 363 0.62 -7.32 19.03
N GLU A 364 0.27 -6.46 18.07
CA GLU A 364 0.77 -6.51 16.70
C GLU A 364 1.78 -5.38 16.51
N THR A 365 3.06 -5.75 16.48
CA THR A 365 4.16 -4.79 16.33
C THR A 365 4.31 -4.31 14.88
N PHE A 366 3.71 -5.01 13.92
CA PHE A 366 3.62 -4.58 12.53
C PHE A 366 2.47 -3.57 12.32
N GLY A 367 1.67 -3.36 13.37
CA GLY A 367 0.52 -2.47 13.36
C GLY A 367 0.90 -1.02 13.18
N VAL A 368 0.25 -0.36 12.22
CA VAL A 368 0.30 1.10 12.04
C VAL A 368 -0.23 1.79 13.29
N LEU A 369 -1.32 1.28 13.88
CA LEU A 369 -1.81 1.74 15.17
C LEU A 369 -1.06 1.04 16.31
N ASN A 370 -0.90 1.75 17.42
CA ASN A 370 -0.39 1.17 18.66
C ASN A 370 -1.39 0.16 19.26
N LYS A 371 -0.95 -0.60 20.27
CA LYS A 371 -1.73 -1.65 20.95
C LYS A 371 -3.14 -1.22 21.37
N ASP A 372 -3.30 0.02 21.79
CA ASP A 372 -4.57 0.55 22.32
C ASP A 372 -5.44 1.22 21.25
N PHE A 373 -5.01 1.19 19.99
CA PHE A 373 -5.65 1.90 18.88
C PHE A 373 -5.80 3.40 19.20
N SER A 374 -4.93 3.99 20.01
CA SER A 374 -5.04 5.39 20.45
C SER A 374 -4.37 6.38 19.47
N GLY A 375 -3.50 5.88 18.60
CA GLY A 375 -2.82 6.67 17.57
C GLY A 375 -1.80 5.84 16.80
N PRO A 376 -1.08 6.46 15.84
CA PRO A 376 -0.05 5.77 15.08
C PRO A 376 1.12 5.36 15.98
N ARG A 377 1.64 4.15 15.77
CA ARG A 377 2.81 3.62 16.47
C ARG A 377 4.08 4.40 16.10
N ASN A 378 4.22 4.79 14.82
CA ASN A 378 5.42 5.45 14.31
C ASN A 378 5.08 6.50 13.26
N ALA A 379 5.06 7.77 13.70
CA ALA A 379 4.79 8.89 12.81
C ALA A 379 5.89 9.13 11.76
N SER A 380 7.14 8.80 12.07
CA SER A 380 8.26 8.91 11.12
C SER A 380 8.09 7.94 9.95
N PHE A 381 7.65 6.70 10.22
CA PHE A 381 7.31 5.74 9.18
C PHE A 381 6.18 6.25 8.27
N LEU A 382 5.10 6.80 8.85
CA LEU A 382 4.00 7.39 8.09
C LEU A 382 4.45 8.56 7.21
N GLN A 383 5.36 9.39 7.70
CA GLN A 383 5.96 10.45 6.90
C GLN A 383 6.74 9.88 5.71
N ARG A 384 7.56 8.85 5.91
CA ARG A 384 8.37 8.21 4.84
C ARG A 384 7.49 7.59 3.76
N ILE A 385 6.46 6.82 4.14
CA ILE A 385 5.58 6.13 3.17
C ILE A 385 4.64 7.10 2.43
N SER A 386 4.38 8.29 2.97
CA SER A 386 3.43 9.25 2.39
C SER A 386 3.73 9.64 0.94
N ALA A 387 5.02 9.68 0.56
CA ALA A 387 5.41 9.95 -0.82
C ALA A 387 4.97 8.87 -1.82
N LEU A 388 4.71 7.65 -1.36
CA LEU A 388 4.26 6.53 -2.18
C LEU A 388 2.73 6.41 -2.26
N GLN A 389 1.99 7.25 -1.53
CA GLN A 389 0.51 7.21 -1.49
C GLN A 389 -0.12 7.90 -2.71
N ALA A 390 0.58 8.87 -3.30
CA ALA A 390 0.20 9.48 -4.57
C ALA A 390 0.85 8.72 -5.75
N PRO A 391 0.15 8.58 -6.89
CA PRO A 391 0.77 8.01 -8.09
C PRO A 391 1.86 8.95 -8.62
N PHE A 392 3.04 8.40 -8.94
CA PHE A 392 4.08 9.12 -9.66
C PHE A 392 3.79 9.15 -11.18
N GLN A 393 3.26 8.04 -11.70
CA GLN A 393 3.00 7.80 -13.12
C GLN A 393 1.50 7.60 -13.38
N GLY A 394 1.06 7.75 -14.63
CA GLY A 394 -0.35 7.53 -15.00
C GLY A 394 -0.55 7.17 -16.46
N ALA A 395 -1.70 6.55 -16.75
CA ALA A 395 -2.02 5.94 -18.05
C ALA A 395 -2.16 6.95 -19.21
N THR A 396 -2.69 8.16 -18.93
CA THR A 396 -3.13 9.10 -19.98
C THR A 396 -2.36 10.42 -19.99
N SER A 397 -1.19 10.49 -19.37
CA SER A 397 -0.46 11.76 -19.34
C SER A 397 0.16 12.07 -20.70
N SER A 398 -0.38 13.10 -21.38
CA SER A 398 0.26 13.76 -22.52
C SER A 398 1.46 14.62 -22.11
N SER A 399 1.70 14.78 -20.80
CA SER A 399 2.82 15.56 -20.29
C SER A 399 4.12 14.76 -20.46
N PRO A 400 5.21 15.40 -20.90
CA PRO A 400 6.47 14.72 -21.05
C PRO A 400 6.94 14.13 -19.71
N THR A 401 7.26 12.83 -19.67
CA THR A 401 7.81 12.17 -18.48
C THR A 401 9.00 12.96 -17.95
N ARG A 402 8.88 13.51 -16.74
CA ARG A 402 10.01 14.10 -16.00
C ARG A 402 10.54 13.07 -15.02
N ARG A 403 11.77 13.23 -14.55
CA ARG A 403 12.30 12.38 -13.48
C ARG A 403 12.55 13.19 -12.23
N ILE A 404 12.38 12.57 -11.08
CA ILE A 404 12.71 13.12 -9.76
C ILE A 404 13.75 12.22 -9.10
N LEU A 405 14.53 12.77 -8.18
CA LEU A 405 15.46 11.98 -7.36
C LEU A 405 14.84 11.79 -5.98
N PHE A 406 14.33 10.59 -5.74
CA PHE A 406 13.66 10.18 -4.51
C PHE A 406 14.68 9.59 -3.53
N HIS A 407 14.59 9.95 -2.25
CA HIS A 407 15.46 9.49 -1.19
C HIS A 407 14.67 8.55 -0.24
N PRO A 408 14.79 7.21 -0.40
CA PRO A 408 13.90 6.22 0.24
C PRO A 408 13.90 6.28 1.76
N LEU A 409 15.03 6.58 2.39
CA LEU A 409 15.13 6.68 3.85
C LEU A 409 14.21 7.78 4.42
N THR A 410 13.98 8.86 3.68
CA THR A 410 13.19 10.00 4.16
C THR A 410 11.79 10.11 3.57
N GLY A 411 11.53 9.44 2.44
CA GLY A 411 10.31 9.69 1.66
C GLY A 411 10.27 11.08 1.02
N LEU A 412 11.42 11.74 0.84
CA LEU A 412 11.51 13.08 0.25
C LEU A 412 12.27 13.02 -1.08
N CYS A 413 12.20 14.09 -1.85
CA CYS A 413 12.91 14.22 -3.12
C CYS A 413 13.85 15.43 -3.13
N ILE A 414 14.87 15.40 -3.98
CA ILE A 414 15.78 16.53 -4.17
C ILE A 414 15.02 17.70 -4.83
N GLN A 415 15.13 18.87 -4.22
CA GLN A 415 14.57 20.14 -4.66
C GLN A 415 15.67 21.21 -4.72
N ARG A 416 15.44 22.27 -5.51
CA ARG A 416 16.30 23.46 -5.51
C ARG A 416 15.68 24.54 -4.61
N LYS A 417 16.40 24.95 -3.56
CA LYS A 417 16.08 26.13 -2.77
C LYS A 417 16.71 27.36 -3.42
N ARG A 418 15.90 28.13 -4.13
CA ARG A 418 16.37 29.30 -4.91
C ARG A 418 17.06 30.35 -4.05
N GLU A 419 16.53 30.62 -2.85
CA GLU A 419 17.08 31.64 -1.93
C GLU A 419 18.48 31.29 -1.41
N GLN A 420 18.80 30.00 -1.32
CA GLN A 420 20.05 29.48 -0.76
C GLN A 420 21.00 28.96 -1.84
N GLU A 421 20.55 28.95 -3.10
CA GLU A 421 21.20 28.29 -4.24
C GLU A 421 21.66 26.84 -3.96
N GLN A 422 20.92 26.14 -3.10
CA GLN A 422 21.27 24.80 -2.61
C GLN A 422 20.25 23.75 -3.03
N LEU A 423 20.72 22.50 -3.06
CA LEU A 423 19.89 21.32 -3.22
C LEU A 423 19.53 20.78 -1.84
N GLN A 424 18.24 20.59 -1.57
CA GLN A 424 17.72 20.08 -0.30
C GLN A 424 16.63 19.03 -0.53
N LEU A 425 16.36 18.22 0.48
CA LEU A 425 15.21 17.32 0.48
C LEU A 425 13.91 18.06 0.81
N GLY A 426 12.87 17.82 0.02
CA GLY A 426 11.52 18.29 0.29
C GLY A 426 10.45 17.44 -0.40
N ALA A 427 9.23 17.95 -0.45
CA ALA A 427 8.09 17.24 -1.03
C ALA A 427 8.30 16.88 -2.52
N CYS A 428 7.97 15.65 -2.90
CA CYS A 428 8.25 15.15 -4.25
C CYS A 428 7.45 15.83 -5.36
N ASN A 429 6.26 16.36 -5.05
CA ASN A 429 5.47 17.16 -5.99
C ASN A 429 6.19 18.46 -6.38
N GLU A 430 6.95 19.07 -5.48
CA GLU A 430 7.71 20.32 -5.69
C GLU A 430 9.14 20.09 -6.24
N SER A 431 9.54 18.83 -6.46
CA SER A 431 10.86 18.49 -7.00
C SER A 431 11.03 19.01 -8.43
N GLU A 432 12.25 19.44 -8.76
CA GLU A 432 12.64 19.84 -10.11
C GLU A 432 12.61 18.63 -11.07
N ALA A 433 12.44 18.91 -12.35
CA ALA A 433 12.55 17.87 -13.38
C ALA A 433 14.03 17.58 -13.66
N TRP A 434 14.48 16.36 -13.38
CA TRP A 434 15.84 15.89 -13.65
C TRP A 434 15.89 15.00 -14.90
N THR A 435 17.07 14.92 -15.50
CA THR A 435 17.43 13.98 -16.56
C THR A 435 18.78 13.37 -16.26
N HIS A 436 18.90 12.06 -16.41
CA HIS A 436 20.20 11.36 -16.33
C HIS A 436 20.63 11.00 -17.75
N THR A 437 21.69 11.64 -18.22
CA THR A 437 22.12 11.54 -19.62
C THR A 437 22.99 10.30 -19.85
N ARG A 438 23.22 9.97 -21.14
CA ARG A 438 24.17 8.91 -21.53
C ARG A 438 25.61 9.19 -21.08
N HIS A 439 25.95 10.45 -20.82
CA HIS A 439 27.25 10.87 -20.28
C HIS A 439 27.28 10.87 -18.74
N HIS A 440 26.27 10.28 -18.09
CA HIS A 440 26.12 10.19 -16.65
C HIS A 440 25.96 11.54 -15.94
N THR A 441 25.48 12.57 -16.61
CA THR A 441 25.22 13.86 -15.96
C THR A 441 23.78 13.89 -15.44
N ILE A 442 23.57 14.37 -14.21
CA ILE A 442 22.23 14.68 -13.69
C ILE A 442 21.93 16.15 -14.00
N ARG A 443 21.12 16.41 -15.03
CA ARG A 443 20.78 17.75 -15.52
C ARG A 443 19.37 18.15 -15.13
N MET A 444 19.20 19.40 -14.75
CA MET A 444 17.89 20.01 -14.56
C MET A 444 17.28 20.31 -15.93
N ARG A 445 16.14 19.69 -16.20
CA ARG A 445 15.45 19.73 -17.49
C ARG A 445 15.04 21.17 -17.82
N GLY A 446 15.29 21.58 -19.06
CA GLY A 446 14.98 22.94 -19.51
C GLY A 446 16.01 23.99 -19.11
N THR A 447 17.15 23.58 -18.55
CA THR A 447 18.26 24.47 -18.18
C THR A 447 19.60 23.87 -18.59
N ASP A 448 20.66 24.68 -18.54
CA ASP A 448 22.05 24.22 -18.68
C ASP A 448 22.69 23.76 -17.37
N LEU A 449 21.91 23.69 -16.29
CA LEU A 449 22.41 23.34 -14.97
C LEU A 449 22.50 21.81 -14.77
N CYS A 450 23.62 21.36 -14.21
CA CYS A 450 23.84 19.99 -13.73
C CYS A 450 24.38 19.97 -12.30
N MET A 451 24.16 18.85 -11.61
CA MET A 451 24.76 18.61 -10.30
C MET A 451 26.27 18.45 -10.41
N GLN A 452 27.03 19.12 -9.56
CA GLN A 452 28.49 19.03 -9.49
C GLN A 452 28.99 18.81 -8.06
N ALA A 453 29.86 17.82 -7.89
CA ALA A 453 30.58 17.56 -6.65
C ALA A 453 31.85 18.43 -6.58
N ASP A 454 31.74 19.59 -5.95
CA ASP A 454 32.82 20.59 -5.88
C ASP A 454 33.83 20.32 -4.74
N ARG A 455 33.34 19.98 -3.55
CA ARG A 455 34.19 19.76 -2.36
C ARG A 455 33.65 18.63 -1.49
N LEU A 456 34.58 17.93 -0.84
CA LEU A 456 34.27 16.84 0.08
C LEU A 456 33.48 17.35 1.30
N GLU A 457 32.41 16.66 1.66
CA GLU A 457 31.49 16.99 2.77
C GLU A 457 30.90 18.41 2.67
N LYS A 458 30.68 18.88 1.44
CA LYS A 458 30.03 20.16 1.17
C LYS A 458 28.80 19.98 0.29
N PRO A 459 27.89 20.97 0.25
CA PRO A 459 26.71 20.93 -0.60
C PRO A 459 27.06 20.69 -2.06
N VAL A 460 26.29 19.80 -2.71
CA VAL A 460 26.33 19.59 -4.16
C VAL A 460 25.82 20.86 -4.84
N LYS A 461 26.59 21.38 -5.78
CA LYS A 461 26.28 22.63 -6.50
C LYS A 461 25.56 22.36 -7.80
N LEU A 462 24.95 23.41 -8.34
CA LEU A 462 24.50 23.45 -9.73
C LEU A 462 25.53 24.22 -10.56
N SER A 463 26.04 23.60 -11.62
CA SER A 463 27.04 24.18 -12.53
C SER A 463 26.51 24.20 -13.96
N THR A 464 26.99 25.14 -14.76
CA THR A 464 26.80 25.16 -16.22
C THR A 464 27.87 24.32 -16.94
N ASP A 465 28.99 24.01 -16.28
CA ASP A 465 30.00 23.09 -16.82
C ASP A 465 29.65 21.64 -16.48
N CYS A 466 28.92 21.02 -17.40
CA CYS A 466 28.51 19.62 -17.29
C CYS A 466 29.49 18.63 -17.91
N ALA A 467 30.60 19.10 -18.47
CA ALA A 467 31.64 18.24 -19.04
C ALA A 467 32.67 17.80 -17.98
N ASP A 468 32.82 18.61 -16.94
CA ASP A 468 33.71 18.38 -15.80
C ASP A 468 33.48 17.01 -15.14
N HIS A 469 34.57 16.46 -14.57
CA HIS A 469 34.55 15.16 -13.92
C HIS A 469 33.62 15.12 -12.70
N GLY A 470 33.49 16.22 -11.97
CA GLY A 470 32.60 16.33 -10.82
C GLY A 470 31.12 16.41 -11.16
N SER A 471 30.79 16.60 -12.44
CA SER A 471 29.42 16.60 -12.95
C SER A 471 28.95 15.22 -13.45
N ARG A 472 29.80 14.18 -13.37
CA ARG A 472 29.51 12.81 -13.84
C ARG A 472 29.07 11.89 -12.69
N TRP A 473 27.77 11.76 -12.52
CA TRP A 473 27.11 10.93 -11.52
C TRP A 473 26.72 9.55 -12.06
N LYS A 474 27.46 8.52 -11.67
CA LYS A 474 27.23 7.11 -12.05
C LYS A 474 26.57 6.34 -10.92
N THR A 475 25.70 5.40 -11.25
CA THR A 475 25.18 4.42 -10.27
C THR A 475 26.19 3.30 -10.07
N ILE A 476 26.75 3.15 -8.86
CA ILE A 476 27.90 2.24 -8.64
C ILE A 476 27.61 1.01 -7.75
N SER A 477 26.55 1.03 -6.94
CA SER A 477 26.20 -0.10 -6.05
C SER A 477 25.40 -1.20 -6.74
N GLU A 478 25.28 -2.36 -6.10
CA GLU A 478 24.42 -3.46 -6.59
C GLU A 478 22.93 -3.08 -6.58
N SER A 479 22.47 -2.34 -5.56
CA SER A 479 21.11 -1.75 -5.53
C SER A 479 20.85 -0.71 -6.61
N LYS A 480 21.90 -0.20 -7.27
CA LYS A 480 21.89 0.94 -8.22
C LYS A 480 21.42 2.27 -7.63
N MET A 481 21.29 2.39 -6.30
CA MET A 481 20.83 3.62 -5.63
C MET A 481 21.97 4.57 -5.20
N HIS A 482 23.25 4.20 -5.33
CA HIS A 482 24.36 5.11 -5.07
C HIS A 482 24.76 5.91 -6.30
N PHE A 483 24.48 7.20 -6.32
CA PHE A 483 25.03 8.12 -7.32
C PHE A 483 26.41 8.62 -6.87
N SER A 484 27.44 8.28 -7.64
CA SER A 484 28.83 8.60 -7.36
C SER A 484 29.45 9.48 -8.42
N SER A 485 30.30 10.42 -7.99
CA SER A 485 31.08 11.34 -8.82
C SER A 485 32.48 11.52 -8.23
N ASN A 486 33.34 12.30 -8.90
CA ASN A 486 34.63 12.72 -8.36
C ASN A 486 34.57 14.17 -7.88
N ILE A 487 35.42 14.57 -6.96
CA ILE A 487 35.58 15.99 -6.62
C ILE A 487 36.24 16.74 -7.79
N VAL A 488 35.77 17.95 -8.10
CA VAL A 488 36.37 18.83 -9.13
C VAL A 488 37.89 18.94 -8.92
N GLY A 489 38.67 18.72 -9.98
CA GLY A 489 40.13 18.78 -9.95
C GLY A 489 40.81 17.70 -9.09
N SER A 490 40.08 16.64 -8.70
CA SER A 490 40.56 15.58 -7.83
C SER A 490 40.09 14.19 -8.31
N ASN A 491 40.80 13.15 -7.88
CA ASN A 491 40.42 11.75 -8.08
C ASN A 491 39.66 11.15 -6.88
N VAL A 492 39.29 11.98 -5.90
CA VAL A 492 38.52 11.54 -4.73
C VAL A 492 37.08 11.26 -5.15
N THR A 493 36.69 9.99 -5.06
CA THR A 493 35.33 9.52 -5.32
C THR A 493 34.41 9.82 -4.15
N VAL A 494 33.23 10.36 -4.45
CA VAL A 494 32.16 10.70 -3.49
C VAL A 494 30.83 10.17 -3.98
N CYS A 495 29.86 10.08 -3.06
CA CYS A 495 28.48 9.73 -3.32
C CYS A 495 27.57 10.87 -2.86
N LEU A 496 26.37 10.96 -3.45
CA LEU A 496 25.30 11.78 -2.89
C LEU A 496 24.99 11.28 -1.47
N ASP A 497 24.88 12.19 -0.53
CA ASP A 497 24.50 11.94 0.86
C ASP A 497 23.70 13.14 1.38
N ILE A 498 23.18 13.04 2.60
CA ILE A 498 22.35 14.07 3.21
C ILE A 498 22.96 14.55 4.52
N ASP A 499 23.10 15.86 4.65
CA ASP A 499 23.19 16.49 5.98
C ASP A 499 21.78 16.57 6.58
N PHE A 500 21.45 15.66 7.49
CA PHE A 500 20.12 15.60 8.10
C PHE A 500 19.77 16.81 8.96
N SER A 501 20.76 17.58 9.43
CA SER A 501 20.50 18.78 10.24
C SER A 501 19.90 19.91 9.41
N THR A 502 20.31 20.03 8.15
CA THR A 502 19.85 21.06 7.20
C THR A 502 19.00 20.52 6.06
N LYS A 503 18.90 19.19 5.93
CA LYS A 503 18.32 18.46 4.78
C LYS A 503 19.04 18.74 3.46
N THR A 504 20.28 19.23 3.51
CA THR A 504 21.06 19.59 2.33
C THR A 504 21.68 18.36 1.68
N VAL A 505 21.64 18.32 0.35
CA VAL A 505 22.32 17.29 -0.44
C VAL A 505 23.81 17.63 -0.49
N ILE A 506 24.64 16.72 0.01
CA ILE A 506 26.09 16.88 0.12
C ILE A 506 26.82 15.78 -0.67
N ALA A 507 28.10 16.02 -0.95
CA ALA A 507 29.00 15.03 -1.54
C ALA A 507 29.91 14.43 -0.46
N SER A 508 29.68 13.18 -0.07
CA SER A 508 30.40 12.52 1.03
C SER A 508 31.14 11.27 0.53
N PRO A 509 32.12 10.73 1.27
CA PRO A 509 32.72 9.44 0.94
C PRO A 509 31.64 8.36 0.76
N CYS A 510 31.73 7.56 -0.30
CA CYS A 510 30.80 6.46 -0.53
C CYS A 510 30.90 5.41 0.58
N LYS A 511 29.74 4.94 1.07
CA LYS A 511 29.65 3.99 2.18
C LYS A 511 29.11 2.64 1.70
N CYS A 512 29.52 1.57 2.39
CA CYS A 512 28.92 0.23 2.29
C CYS A 512 28.82 -0.36 0.86
N LEU A 513 29.74 -0.03 -0.05
CA LEU A 513 29.63 -0.44 -1.46
C LEU A 513 29.69 -1.97 -1.65
N ARG A 514 30.52 -2.67 -0.85
CA ARG A 514 30.68 -4.13 -0.84
C ARG A 514 31.13 -4.61 0.54
N GLU A 515 30.94 -5.89 0.83
CA GLU A 515 31.57 -6.69 1.91
C GLU A 515 31.29 -6.28 3.38
N ASP A 516 30.93 -5.03 3.67
CA ASP A 516 30.57 -4.61 5.03
C ASP A 516 29.09 -4.90 5.31
N ALA A 517 28.85 -5.94 6.09
CA ALA A 517 27.52 -6.43 6.49
C ALA A 517 26.79 -5.47 7.44
N THR A 518 27.54 -4.77 8.31
CA THR A 518 26.99 -3.92 9.37
C THR A 518 26.77 -2.47 8.93
N CYS A 519 27.38 -2.09 7.82
CA CYS A 519 27.28 -0.73 7.29
C CYS A 519 25.88 -0.43 6.74
N ASN A 520 25.39 0.78 7.03
CA ASN A 520 24.11 1.28 6.58
C ASN A 520 24.27 2.33 5.46
N PRO A 521 23.92 1.99 4.20
CA PRO A 521 24.05 2.91 3.07
C PRO A 521 22.83 3.83 2.89
N ALA A 522 21.79 3.72 3.72
CA ALA A 522 20.47 4.27 3.42
C ALA A 522 20.43 5.80 3.22
N SER A 523 21.37 6.56 3.82
CA SER A 523 21.48 8.01 3.60
C SER A 523 22.04 8.40 2.22
N GLN A 524 22.67 7.45 1.53
CA GLN A 524 23.27 7.63 0.21
C GLN A 524 22.44 7.00 -0.92
N TRP A 525 21.28 6.42 -0.58
CA TRP A 525 20.37 5.84 -1.55
C TRP A 525 19.46 6.91 -2.15
N PHE A 526 19.57 7.09 -3.45
CA PHE A 526 18.64 7.88 -4.26
C PHE A 526 18.15 7.03 -5.42
N GLU A 527 16.87 7.14 -5.72
CA GLU A 527 16.25 6.46 -6.86
C GLU A 527 15.74 7.50 -7.86
N LEU A 528 16.04 7.27 -9.15
CA LEU A 528 15.56 8.13 -10.22
C LEU A 528 14.17 7.66 -10.68
N VAL A 529 13.14 8.38 -10.27
CA VAL A 529 11.74 8.00 -10.45
C VAL A 529 11.11 8.75 -11.62
N ASN A 530 10.42 8.03 -12.51
CA ASN A 530 9.64 8.65 -13.57
C ASN A 530 8.35 9.27 -12.99
N MET A 531 8.03 10.48 -13.40
CA MET A 531 6.83 11.20 -12.99
C MET A 531 6.13 11.78 -14.21
N THR A 532 4.83 11.51 -14.34
CA THR A 532 4.02 11.99 -15.47
C THR A 532 3.01 13.06 -15.07
N ARG A 533 2.89 13.42 -13.79
CA ARG A 533 2.02 14.49 -13.32
C ARG A 533 2.68 15.86 -13.53
N SER A 534 1.96 16.80 -14.14
CA SER A 534 2.23 18.22 -13.92
C SER A 534 1.93 18.56 -12.46
N THR A 535 2.77 19.40 -11.85
CA THR A 535 2.60 19.85 -10.47
C THR A 535 1.28 20.54 -10.26
#